data_AF-A0A1J6KVN6-F1
#
_entry.id   AF-A0A1J6KVN6-F1
#
_cell.length_a   1.000
_cell.length_b   1.000
_cell.length_c   1.000
_cell.angle_alpha   90.00
_cell.angle_beta   90.00
_cell.angle_gamma   90.00
#
_symmetry.space_group_name_H-M   'P 1'
#
loop_
_entity.id
_entity.type
_entity.pdbx_description
1 polymer ?
#
loop_
_entity_poly.entity_id
_entity_poly.type
_entity_poly.pdbx_seq_one_letter_code
_entity_poly.pdbx_strand_id
1 'polypeptide(L)'
;MKAAAFVLLSLLLLLPPLLISSTFLKSFVSSLVLIILVLGFGGFYIFNILWLKSAQRLRWKLQKQGINGPKPSLLYGNVPEMQKIQAASLKAPANYGEFVARDYTSSLFPYFEQWRKLYGN
;
A
#
# COMPACT_ATOMS: atom_id res chain seq x y z
N MET A 1 34.48 5.76 -60.29
CA MET A 1 34.27 6.96 -59.44
C MET A 1 32.80 7.27 -59.17
N LYS A 2 31.90 7.23 -60.16
CA LYS A 2 30.46 7.56 -59.98
C LYS A 2 29.71 6.65 -59.00
N ALA A 3 29.98 5.34 -59.01
CA ALA A 3 29.32 4.38 -58.11
C ALA A 3 29.67 4.61 -56.63
N ALA A 4 30.94 4.92 -56.32
CA ALA A 4 31.37 5.21 -54.95
C ALA A 4 30.71 6.50 -54.41
N ALA A 5 30.60 7.54 -55.24
CA ALA A 5 29.91 8.78 -54.86
C ALA A 5 28.41 8.55 -54.60
N PHE A 6 27.75 7.69 -55.38
CA PHE A 6 26.34 7.33 -55.19
C PHE A 6 26.12 6.54 -53.88
N VAL A 7 27.00 5.61 -53.55
CA VAL A 7 26.96 4.85 -52.29
C VAL A 7 27.19 5.75 -51.07
N LEU A 8 28.13 6.71 -51.16
CA LEU A 8 28.37 7.66 -50.08
C LEU A 8 27.18 8.62 -49.88
N LEU A 9 26.55 9.08 -50.96
CA LEU A 9 25.35 9.93 -50.89
C LEU A 9 24.16 9.18 -50.27
N SER A 10 23.95 7.91 -50.64
CA SER A 10 22.86 7.11 -50.09
C SER A 10 23.08 6.79 -48.61
N LEU A 11 24.31 6.51 -48.18
CA LEU A 11 24.66 6.36 -46.76
C LEU A 11 24.46 7.67 -45.98
N LEU A 12 24.84 8.81 -46.54
CA LEU A 12 24.67 10.13 -45.92
C LEU A 12 23.18 10.46 -45.68
N LEU A 13 22.31 10.11 -46.64
CA LEU A 13 20.86 10.32 -46.53
C LEU A 13 20.19 9.47 -45.44
N LEU A 14 20.83 8.37 -45.01
CA LEU A 14 20.32 7.50 -43.95
C LEU A 14 20.74 7.92 -42.53
N LEU A 15 21.73 8.81 -42.37
CA LEU A 15 22.21 9.24 -41.05
C LEU A 15 21.19 10.08 -40.24
N PRO A 16 20.48 11.08 -40.82
CA PRO A 16 19.53 11.89 -40.07
C PRO A 16 18.38 11.11 -39.40
N PRO A 17 17.67 10.19 -40.08
CA PRO A 17 16.59 9.44 -39.43
C PRO A 17 17.11 8.49 -38.33
N LEU A 18 18.31 7.95 -38.48
CA LEU A 18 18.95 7.10 -37.46
C LEU A 18 19.28 7.89 -36.19
N LEU A 19 19.80 9.11 -36.34
CA LEU A 19 20.10 10.01 -35.23
C LEU A 19 18.82 10.41 -34.50
N ILE A 20 17.76 10.80 -35.22
CA ILE A 20 16.45 11.16 -34.66
C ILE A 20 15.88 10.00 -33.85
N SER A 21 15.91 8.78 -34.39
CA SER A 21 15.52 7.54 -33.71
C SER A 21 16.29 7.34 -32.39
N SER A 22 17.61 7.51 -32.43
CA SER A 22 18.45 7.34 -31.23
C SER A 22 18.19 8.39 -30.15
N THR A 23 17.95 9.66 -30.54
CA THR A 23 17.62 10.73 -29.61
C THR A 23 16.23 10.55 -29.01
N PHE A 24 15.27 10.07 -29.82
CA PHE A 24 13.92 9.77 -29.38
C PHE A 24 13.93 8.63 -28.35
N LEU A 25 14.64 7.53 -28.63
CA LEU A 25 14.76 6.42 -27.70
C LEU A 25 15.39 6.85 -26.37
N LYS A 26 16.45 7.67 -26.41
CA LYS A 26 17.08 8.22 -25.19
C LYS A 26 16.11 9.08 -24.38
N SER A 27 15.36 9.97 -25.04
CA SER A 27 14.35 10.82 -24.37
C SER A 27 13.23 10.00 -23.74
N PHE A 28 12.77 8.96 -24.45
CA PHE A 28 11.74 8.06 -23.97
C PHE A 28 12.20 7.29 -22.72
N VAL A 29 13.39 6.68 -22.77
CA VAL A 29 13.98 5.98 -21.62
C VAL A 29 14.17 6.93 -20.43
N SER A 30 14.72 8.13 -20.66
CA SER A 30 14.88 9.14 -19.62
C SER A 30 13.55 9.52 -18.96
N SER A 31 12.49 9.65 -19.76
CA SER A 31 11.15 9.98 -19.25
C SER A 31 10.58 8.84 -18.39
N LEU A 32 10.75 7.58 -18.81
CA LEU A 32 10.34 6.42 -18.01
C LEU A 32 11.09 6.35 -16.68
N VAL A 33 12.40 6.59 -16.69
CA VAL A 33 13.22 6.63 -15.46
C VAL A 33 12.72 7.72 -14.53
N LEU A 34 12.44 8.93 -15.05
CA LEU A 34 11.92 10.03 -14.25
C LEU A 34 10.56 9.70 -13.64
N ILE A 35 9.65 9.09 -14.39
CA ILE A 35 8.33 8.65 -13.90
C ILE A 35 8.51 7.62 -12.77
N ILE A 36 9.36 6.61 -12.95
CA ILE A 36 9.62 5.58 -11.93
C ILE A 36 10.20 6.22 -10.66
N LEU A 37 11.12 7.17 -10.80
CA LEU A 37 11.68 7.89 -9.66
C LEU A 37 10.61 8.71 -8.94
N VAL A 38 9.81 9.50 -9.66
CA VAL A 38 8.76 10.32 -9.05
C VAL A 38 7.71 9.46 -8.35
N LEU A 39 7.24 8.39 -9.00
CA LEU A 39 6.26 7.47 -8.41
C LEU A 39 6.85 6.67 -7.25
N GLY A 40 8.09 6.22 -7.37
CA GLY A 40 8.79 5.47 -6.33
C GLY A 40 9.06 6.32 -5.10
N PHE A 41 9.70 7.48 -5.26
CA PHE A 41 9.99 8.41 -4.16
C PHE A 41 8.72 9.02 -3.58
N GLY A 42 7.78 9.45 -4.43
CA GLY A 42 6.50 9.99 -3.99
C GLY A 42 5.67 8.95 -3.23
N GLY A 43 5.52 7.76 -3.79
CA GLY A 43 4.83 6.64 -3.16
C GLY A 43 5.48 6.23 -1.83
N PHE A 44 6.80 6.13 -1.80
CA PHE A 44 7.55 5.85 -0.57
C PHE A 44 7.35 6.94 0.48
N TYR A 45 7.39 8.22 0.09
CA TYR A 45 7.17 9.34 1.00
C TYR A 45 5.78 9.32 1.64
N ILE A 46 4.75 9.13 0.82
CA ILE A 46 3.35 9.00 1.27
C ILE A 46 3.22 7.78 2.20
N PHE A 47 3.78 6.63 1.82
CA PHE A 47 3.78 5.43 2.66
C PHE A 47 4.43 5.67 4.02
N ASN A 48 5.60 6.32 4.05
CA ASN A 48 6.29 6.65 5.31
C ASN A 48 5.45 7.53 6.22
N ILE A 49 4.76 8.53 5.67
CA ILE A 49 3.92 9.43 6.46
C ILE A 49 2.70 8.69 7.00
N LEU A 50 1.96 8.02 6.12
CA LEU A 50 0.69 7.37 6.46
C LEU A 50 0.85 6.13 7.33
N TRP A 51 1.98 5.42 7.23
CA TRP A 51 2.18 4.17 7.96
C TRP A 51 3.19 4.30 9.10
N LEU A 52 4.43 4.71 8.80
CA LEU A 52 5.49 4.73 9.80
C LEU A 52 5.33 5.90 10.78
N LYS A 53 5.05 7.11 10.27
CA LYS A 53 4.99 8.29 11.13
C LYS A 53 3.71 8.36 11.94
N SER A 54 2.55 8.20 11.32
CA SER A 54 1.27 8.34 12.02
C SER A 54 0.92 7.09 12.83
N ALA A 55 0.83 5.92 12.19
CA ALA A 55 0.30 4.73 12.84
C ALA A 55 1.29 4.08 13.81
N GLN A 56 2.54 3.82 13.38
CA GLN A 56 3.51 3.11 14.23
C GLN A 56 4.01 3.95 15.41
N ARG A 57 4.24 5.25 15.23
CA ARG A 57 4.64 6.11 16.35
C ARG A 57 3.54 6.25 17.40
N LEU A 58 2.29 6.42 16.97
CA LEU A 58 1.16 6.50 17.90
C LEU A 58 1.02 5.18 18.66
N ARG A 59 1.09 4.05 17.95
CA ARG A 59 1.08 2.72 18.57
C ARG A 59 2.17 2.58 19.62
N TRP A 60 3.40 2.97 19.30
CA TRP A 60 4.51 2.86 20.25
C TRP A 60 4.30 3.72 21.50
N LYS A 61 3.74 4.93 21.34
CA LYS A 61 3.37 5.78 22.49
C LYS A 61 2.30 5.13 23.36
N LEU A 62 1.26 4.54 22.76
CA LEU A 62 0.21 3.83 23.48
C LEU A 62 0.76 2.61 24.23
N GLN A 63 1.60 1.81 23.57
CA GLN A 63 2.24 0.63 24.19
C GLN A 63 3.11 1.02 25.39
N LYS A 64 3.83 2.15 25.32
CA LYS A 64 4.58 2.69 26.46
C LYS A 64 3.72 3.08 27.65
N GLN A 65 2.46 3.43 27.41
CA GLN A 65 1.47 3.71 28.46
C GLN A 65 0.81 2.43 28.98
N GLY A 66 1.25 1.24 28.53
CA GLY A 66 0.63 -0.03 28.86
C GLY A 66 -0.61 -0.36 28.00
N ILE A 67 -0.96 0.50 27.05
CA ILE A 67 -2.11 0.28 26.16
C ILE A 67 -1.67 -0.60 25.00
N ASN A 68 -1.91 -1.90 25.14
CA ASN A 68 -1.67 -2.88 24.10
C ASN A 68 -2.89 -3.03 23.18
N GLY A 69 -2.68 -3.61 22.00
CA GLY A 69 -3.76 -3.79 21.03
C GLY A 69 -3.36 -4.54 19.77
N PRO A 70 -4.35 -4.90 18.94
CA PRO A 70 -4.16 -5.65 17.70
C PRO A 70 -3.24 -4.92 16.73
N LYS A 71 -2.46 -5.67 15.95
CA LYS A 71 -1.54 -5.10 14.95
C LYS A 71 -2.33 -4.71 13.69
N PRO A 72 -2.27 -3.45 13.24
CA PRO A 72 -2.98 -3.04 12.04
C PRO A 72 -2.43 -3.70 10.78
N SER A 73 -3.32 -4.02 9.86
CA SER A 73 -3.00 -4.38 8.49
C SER A 73 -2.67 -3.14 7.65
N LEU A 74 -1.81 -3.33 6.65
CA LEU A 74 -1.37 -2.26 5.75
C LEU A 74 -2.58 -1.68 5.00
N LEU A 75 -2.69 -0.34 4.96
CA LEU A 75 -3.78 0.46 4.35
C LEU A 75 -5.13 0.40 5.07
N TYR A 76 -5.63 -0.78 5.44
CA TYR A 76 -6.99 -0.95 5.98
C TYR A 76 -7.07 -1.02 7.50
N GLY A 77 -5.93 -0.97 8.20
CA GLY A 77 -5.91 -1.01 9.66
C GLY A 77 -6.47 -2.33 10.20
N ASN A 78 -7.35 -2.27 11.19
CA ASN A 78 -7.92 -3.48 11.81
C ASN A 78 -9.24 -3.93 11.17
N VAL A 79 -9.74 -3.24 10.13
CA VAL A 79 -11.06 -3.53 9.54
C VAL A 79 -11.21 -4.98 9.06
N PRO A 80 -10.24 -5.58 8.34
CA PRO A 80 -10.37 -6.97 7.90
C PRO A 80 -10.46 -7.96 9.08
N GLU A 81 -9.73 -7.68 10.17
CA GLU A 81 -9.80 -8.48 11.39
C GLU A 81 -11.15 -8.32 12.08
N MET A 82 -11.66 -7.09 12.20
CA MET A 82 -12.99 -6.82 12.75
C MET A 82 -14.09 -7.56 11.99
N GLN A 83 -14.04 -7.54 10.65
CA GLN A 83 -14.98 -8.28 9.80
C GLN A 83 -14.89 -9.79 10.01
N LYS A 84 -13.67 -10.32 10.14
CA LYS A 84 -13.46 -11.74 10.44
C LYS A 84 -14.06 -12.14 11.80
N ILE A 85 -13.83 -11.34 12.84
CA ILE A 85 -14.36 -11.59 14.18
C ILE A 85 -15.89 -11.48 14.18
N GLN A 86 -16.44 -10.47 13.51
CA GLN A 86 -17.89 -10.30 13.36
C GLN A 86 -18.54 -11.49 12.64
N ALA A 87 -17.94 -11.95 11.54
CA ALA A 87 -18.45 -13.10 10.80
C ALA A 87 -18.38 -14.40 11.62
N ALA A 88 -17.40 -14.53 12.51
CA ALA A 88 -17.28 -15.67 13.42
C ALA A 88 -18.32 -15.63 14.55
N SER A 89 -18.59 -14.45 15.11
CA SER A 89 -19.58 -14.31 16.20
C SER A 89 -21.01 -14.61 15.73
N LEU A 90 -21.36 -14.24 14.48
CA LEU A 90 -22.67 -14.54 13.88
C LEU A 90 -22.93 -16.04 13.68
N LYS A 91 -21.86 -16.86 13.65
CA LYS A 91 -21.96 -18.32 13.50
C LYS A 91 -22.00 -19.07 14.83
N ALA A 92 -21.73 -18.39 15.94
CA ALA A 92 -21.76 -19.00 17.26
C ALA A 92 -23.22 -19.20 17.71
N PRO A 93 -23.54 -20.31 18.42
CA PRO A 93 -24.87 -20.50 18.96
C PRO A 93 -25.20 -19.38 19.95
N ALA A 94 -26.32 -18.68 19.72
CA ALA A 94 -26.77 -17.64 20.61
C ALA A 94 -27.23 -18.24 21.94
N ASN A 95 -26.58 -17.87 23.04
CA ASN A 95 -27.07 -18.16 24.39
C ASN A 95 -28.25 -17.22 24.69
N TYR A 96 -29.43 -17.57 24.21
CA TYR A 96 -30.68 -16.81 24.42
C TYR A 96 -31.11 -16.74 25.91
N GLY A 97 -30.47 -17.51 26.80
CA GLY A 97 -30.79 -17.54 28.23
C GLY A 97 -30.24 -16.37 29.05
N GLU A 98 -29.31 -15.57 28.51
CA GLU A 98 -28.63 -14.49 29.24
C GLU A 98 -28.77 -13.12 28.53
N PHE A 99 -29.88 -12.92 27.80
CA PHE A 99 -30.24 -11.66 27.14
C PHE A 99 -30.65 -10.54 28.14
N VAL A 100 -30.19 -10.62 29.39
CA VAL A 100 -30.50 -9.69 30.46
C VAL A 100 -29.57 -8.49 30.36
N ALA A 101 -29.92 -7.51 29.52
CA ALA A 101 -29.55 -6.08 29.56
C ALA A 101 -28.05 -5.66 29.68
N ARG A 102 -27.09 -6.57 29.90
CA ARG A 102 -25.72 -6.25 30.31
C ARG A 102 -24.68 -6.40 29.20
N ASP A 103 -24.97 -7.11 28.11
CA ASP A 103 -23.92 -7.50 27.16
C ASP A 103 -24.23 -7.26 25.67
N TYR A 104 -24.97 -6.19 25.37
CA TYR A 104 -25.22 -5.76 23.98
C TYR A 104 -23.92 -5.35 23.24
N THR A 105 -22.88 -4.95 23.98
CA THR A 105 -21.57 -4.62 23.40
C THR A 105 -20.94 -5.83 22.73
N SER A 106 -21.09 -7.04 23.31
CA SER A 106 -20.56 -8.27 22.73
C SER A 106 -21.23 -8.66 21.42
N SER A 107 -22.51 -8.29 21.22
CA SER A 107 -23.26 -8.55 20.00
C SER A 107 -23.00 -7.51 18.91
N LEU A 108 -22.91 -6.23 19.28
CA LEU A 108 -22.65 -5.12 18.34
C LEU A 108 -21.19 -5.06 17.93
N PHE A 109 -20.26 -5.30 18.86
CA PHE A 109 -18.82 -5.11 18.69
C PHE A 109 -18.01 -6.29 19.25
N PRO A 110 -18.21 -7.52 18.74
CA PRO A 110 -17.55 -8.73 19.21
C PRO A 110 -16.02 -8.65 19.20
N TYR A 111 -15.46 -7.85 18.29
CA TYR A 111 -14.02 -7.59 18.20
C TYR A 111 -13.47 -6.78 19.38
N PHE A 112 -14.24 -5.86 19.96
CA PHE A 112 -13.80 -5.15 21.17
C PHE A 112 -13.76 -6.08 22.37
N GLU A 113 -14.76 -6.96 22.51
CA GLU A 113 -14.76 -7.98 23.56
C GLU A 113 -13.57 -8.94 23.43
N GLN A 114 -13.29 -9.40 22.21
CA GLN A 114 -12.13 -10.25 21.97
C GLN A 114 -10.81 -9.53 22.28
N TRP A 115 -10.64 -8.29 21.82
CA TRP A 115 -9.40 -7.53 22.08
C TRP A 115 -9.26 -7.13 23.54
N ARG A 116 -10.35 -6.84 24.25
CA ARG A 116 -10.34 -6.63 25.71
C ARG A 116 -9.81 -7.85 26.44
N LYS A 117 -10.26 -9.06 26.07
CA LYS A 117 -9.76 -10.32 26.67
C LYS A 117 -8.28 -10.59 26.35
N LEU A 118 -7.80 -10.15 25.19
CA LEU A 118 -6.42 -10.39 24.75
C LEU A 118 -5.41 -9.33 25.23
N TYR A 119 -5.86 -8.09 25.38
CA TYR A 119 -4.98 -6.93 25.59
C TYR A 119 -5.35 -6.08 26.81
N GLY A 120 -6.55 -6.26 27.36
CA GLY A 120 -6.96 -5.65 28.62
C GLY A 120 -6.37 -6.43 29.78
N ASN A 121 -5.35 -5.86 30.40
CA ASN A 121 -4.87 -6.29 31.71
C ASN A 121 -5.88 -5.92 32.80
#